data_AF-A0A4P9XZC6-F1
#
_entry.id   AF-A0A4P9XZC6-F1
#
_cell.length_a   1.000
_cell.length_b   1.000
_cell.length_c   1.000
_cell.angle_alpha   90.00
_cell.angle_beta   90.00
_cell.angle_gamma   90.00
#
_symmetry.space_group_name_H-M   'P 1'
#
loop_
_entity.id
_entity.type
_entity.pdbx_description
1 polymer ?
#
loop_
_entity_poly.entity_id
_entity_poly.type
_entity_poly.pdbx_seq_one_letter_code
_entity_poly.pdbx_strand_id
1 'polypeptide(L)'
;MRHKYIGCALEHPWTSSCVKAHTGTWVKAYGRSLRLYIPLNVLMTLVFRWKHIKTSPKKVLIQLIKSCLRSACFLATYVTVAWVVPCVMRRALGAEYLFSYRINGILSGCCALIDPPGRRLELAMYCLPRALESLWKCWERDGWVRGVRHGEVAYFSVAMGFLMWLYQCQPESIDDSYRGVMTRFFGRN
;
A
#
# COMPACT_ATOMS: atom_id res chain seq x y z
N MET A 1 -9.27 11.90 32.71
CA MET A 1 -9.13 11.27 31.38
C MET A 1 -9.12 9.75 31.55
N ARG A 2 -9.87 8.98 30.73
CA ARG A 2 -9.92 7.50 30.82
C ARG A 2 -8.66 6.79 30.29
N HIS A 3 -7.67 7.56 29.82
CA HIS A 3 -6.39 7.10 29.29
C HIS A 3 -5.25 7.94 29.85
N LYS A 4 -4.08 7.29 30.08
CA LYS A 4 -2.86 7.93 30.58
C LYS A 4 -2.17 8.81 29.52
N TYR A 5 -2.35 8.50 28.23
CA TYR A 5 -1.74 9.20 27.11
C TYR A 5 -2.80 9.78 26.18
N ILE A 6 -2.57 11.01 25.69
CA ILE A 6 -3.48 11.73 24.78
C ILE A 6 -3.68 10.95 23.48
N GLY A 7 -2.62 10.38 22.92
CA GLY A 7 -2.74 9.65 21.66
C GLY A 7 -3.59 8.38 21.75
N CYS A 8 -3.63 7.69 22.90
CA CYS A 8 -4.57 6.59 23.12
C CYS A 8 -6.02 7.08 23.25
N ALA A 9 -6.22 8.28 23.83
CA ALA A 9 -7.55 8.89 23.93
C ALA A 9 -8.10 9.30 22.55
N LEU A 10 -7.24 9.71 21.63
CA LEU A 10 -7.62 10.01 20.24
C LEU A 10 -7.93 8.73 19.44
N GLU A 11 -7.19 7.66 19.70
CA GLU A 11 -7.26 6.42 18.94
C GLU A 11 -8.48 5.56 19.29
N HIS A 12 -8.86 5.50 20.58
CA HIS A 12 -10.00 4.70 21.02
C HIS A 12 -10.77 5.32 22.21
N PRO A 13 -11.43 6.49 22.03
CA PRO A 13 -12.07 7.24 23.11
C PRO A 13 -13.20 6.48 23.84
N TRP A 14 -13.80 5.49 23.17
CA TRP A 14 -14.97 4.72 23.62
C TRP A 14 -14.63 3.58 24.58
N THR A 15 -13.37 3.14 24.67
CA THR A 15 -12.98 1.94 25.42
C THR A 15 -11.68 2.13 26.18
N SER A 16 -11.66 1.80 27.48
CA SER A 16 -10.46 1.86 28.33
C SER A 16 -9.41 0.78 27.98
N SER A 17 -9.85 -0.35 27.42
CA SER A 17 -8.97 -1.46 27.04
C SER A 17 -8.47 -1.33 25.59
N CYS A 18 -7.15 -1.16 25.44
CA CYS A 18 -6.48 -1.12 24.14
C CYS A 18 -6.72 -2.42 23.35
N VAL A 19 -6.66 -3.58 24.00
CA VAL A 19 -6.84 -4.88 23.33
C VAL A 19 -8.22 -4.98 22.69
N LYS A 20 -9.28 -4.60 23.42
CA LYS A 20 -10.65 -4.62 22.91
C LYS A 20 -10.85 -3.64 21.74
N ALA A 21 -10.21 -2.48 21.79
CA ALA A 21 -10.25 -1.51 20.71
C ALA A 21 -9.61 -2.05 19.43
N HIS A 22 -8.37 -2.57 19.53
CA HIS A 22 -7.63 -3.02 18.36
C HIS A 22 -8.22 -4.30 17.75
N THR A 23 -8.73 -5.25 18.55
CA THR A 23 -9.43 -6.43 17.99
C THR A 23 -10.71 -6.03 17.28
N GLY A 24 -11.49 -5.09 17.84
CA GLY A 24 -12.66 -4.53 17.17
C GLY A 24 -12.31 -3.84 15.85
N THR A 25 -11.20 -3.09 15.82
CA THR A 25 -10.69 -2.45 14.60
C THR A 25 -10.25 -3.49 13.58
N TRP A 26 -9.59 -4.58 13.99
CA TRP A 26 -9.18 -5.66 13.09
C TRP A 26 -10.38 -6.30 12.38
N VAL A 27 -11.42 -6.67 13.13
CA VAL A 27 -12.63 -7.29 12.57
C VAL A 27 -13.32 -6.33 11.59
N LYS A 28 -13.45 -5.05 11.95
CA LYS A 28 -14.04 -4.02 11.07
C LYS A 28 -13.19 -3.80 9.81
N ALA A 29 -11.87 -3.71 9.95
CA ALA A 29 -10.94 -3.55 8.83
C ALA A 29 -10.98 -4.76 7.90
N TYR A 30 -11.04 -5.97 8.46
CA TYR A 30 -11.15 -7.21 7.69
C TYR A 30 -12.44 -7.27 6.87
N GLY A 31 -13.59 -6.96 7.48
CA GLY A 31 -14.87 -6.90 6.77
C GLY A 31 -14.90 -5.84 5.65
N ARG A 32 -14.33 -4.65 5.91
CA ARG A 32 -14.17 -3.60 4.88
C ARG A 32 -13.25 -4.04 3.74
N SER A 33 -12.14 -4.69 4.07
CA SER A 33 -11.18 -5.20 3.10
C SER A 33 -11.81 -6.26 2.20
N LEU A 34 -12.58 -7.20 2.76
CA LEU A 34 -13.32 -8.18 1.98
C LEU A 34 -14.31 -7.52 1.02
N ARG A 35 -15.07 -6.51 1.49
CA ARG A 35 -16.03 -5.78 0.65
C ARG A 35 -15.37 -5.09 -0.55
N LEU A 36 -14.11 -4.68 -0.45
CA LEU A 36 -13.34 -4.09 -1.54
C LEU A 36 -12.71 -5.15 -2.46
N TYR A 37 -12.11 -6.21 -1.89
CA TYR A 37 -11.36 -7.20 -2.67
C TYR A 37 -12.22 -8.23 -3.39
N ILE A 38 -13.38 -8.59 -2.84
CA ILE A 38 -14.31 -9.52 -3.47
C ILE A 38 -14.73 -9.04 -4.86
N PRO A 39 -15.32 -7.83 -5.03
CA PRO A 39 -15.77 -7.38 -6.36
C PRO A 39 -14.60 -7.20 -7.33
N LEU A 40 -13.45 -6.68 -6.86
CA LEU A 40 -12.28 -6.49 -7.71
C LEU A 40 -11.74 -7.83 -8.24
N ASN A 41 -11.56 -8.82 -7.37
CA ASN A 41 -11.03 -10.12 -7.77
C ASN A 41 -12.02 -10.91 -8.63
N VAL A 42 -13.33 -10.78 -8.37
CA VAL A 42 -14.37 -11.35 -9.23
C VAL A 42 -14.32 -10.71 -10.62
N LEU A 43 -14.25 -9.38 -10.70
CA LEU A 43 -14.14 -8.65 -11.97
C LEU A 43 -12.91 -9.08 -12.76
N MET A 44 -11.73 -9.11 -12.13
CA MET A 44 -10.49 -9.52 -12.79
C MET A 44 -10.56 -10.98 -13.27
N THR A 45 -11.17 -11.86 -12.47
CA THR A 45 -11.35 -13.27 -12.87
C THR A 45 -12.33 -13.39 -14.04
N LEU A 46 -13.37 -12.55 -14.07
CA LEU A 46 -14.32 -12.51 -15.18
C LEU A 46 -13.64 -12.02 -16.47
N VAL A 47 -12.94 -10.89 -16.43
CA VAL A 47 -12.32 -10.30 -17.63
C VAL A 47 -11.23 -11.20 -18.21
N PHE A 48 -10.30 -11.68 -17.36
CA PHE A 48 -9.09 -12.35 -17.86
C PHE A 48 -9.19 -13.88 -17.90
N ARG A 49 -10.08 -14.51 -17.12
CA ARG A 49 -10.08 -15.99 -16.92
C ARG A 49 -11.40 -16.68 -17.25
N TRP A 50 -12.30 -16.05 -18.02
CA TRP A 50 -13.61 -16.63 -18.37
C TRP A 50 -13.54 -18.04 -18.97
N LYS A 51 -12.54 -18.32 -19.80
CA LYS A 51 -12.34 -19.67 -20.39
C LYS A 51 -12.05 -20.73 -19.32
N HIS A 52 -11.25 -20.39 -18.31
CA HIS A 52 -10.90 -21.30 -17.21
C HIS A 52 -12.04 -21.54 -16.22
N ILE A 53 -12.99 -20.60 -16.10
CA ILE A 53 -14.20 -20.77 -15.30
C ILE A 53 -15.05 -21.92 -15.86
N LYS A 54 -15.16 -22.01 -17.19
CA LYS A 54 -15.94 -23.07 -17.86
C LYS A 54 -15.36 -24.47 -17.66
N THR A 55 -14.04 -24.60 -17.58
CA THR A 55 -13.36 -25.91 -17.47
C THR A 55 -13.24 -26.43 -16.04
N SER A 56 -13.15 -25.55 -15.02
CA SER A 56 -12.91 -25.98 -13.63
C SER A 56 -13.41 -24.94 -12.59
N PRO A 57 -14.73 -24.80 -12.39
CA PRO A 57 -15.29 -23.75 -11.53
C PRO A 57 -14.91 -23.88 -10.06
N LYS A 58 -14.82 -25.12 -9.53
CA LYS A 58 -14.49 -25.37 -8.11
C LYS A 58 -13.07 -24.91 -7.74
N LYS A 59 -12.09 -25.16 -8.62
CA LYS A 59 -10.69 -24.77 -8.41
C LYS A 59 -10.53 -23.24 -8.43
N VAL A 60 -11.19 -22.57 -9.39
CA VAL A 60 -11.18 -21.11 -9.51
C VAL A 60 -11.82 -20.47 -8.28
N LEU A 61 -12.95 -20.97 -7.81
CA LEU A 61 -13.64 -20.44 -6.63
C LEU A 61 -12.79 -20.56 -5.36
N ILE A 62 -12.18 -21.72 -5.11
CA ILE A 62 -11.30 -21.93 -3.94
C ILE A 62 -10.09 -21.00 -4.01
N GLN A 63 -9.48 -20.85 -5.20
CA GLN A 63 -8.33 -19.97 -5.37
C GLN A 63 -8.71 -18.49 -5.17
N LEU A 64 -9.88 -18.08 -5.65
CA LEU A 64 -10.40 -16.73 -5.44
C LEU A 64 -10.65 -16.47 -3.96
N ILE A 65 -11.34 -17.38 -3.25
CA ILE A 65 -11.60 -17.25 -1.82
C ILE A 65 -10.28 -17.17 -1.03
N LYS A 66 -9.33 -18.08 -1.30
CA LYS A 66 -8.01 -18.06 -0.65
C LYS A 66 -7.27 -16.74 -0.89
N SER A 67 -7.33 -16.22 -2.12
CA SER A 67 -6.67 -14.95 -2.47
C SER A 67 -7.34 -13.77 -1.79
N CYS A 68 -8.68 -13.69 -1.79
CA CYS A 68 -9.45 -12.66 -1.10
C CYS A 68 -9.19 -12.66 0.42
N LEU A 69 -9.30 -13.82 1.06
CA LEU A 69 -9.07 -13.97 2.51
C LEU A 69 -7.64 -13.55 2.89
N ARG A 70 -6.64 -13.99 2.13
CA ARG A 70 -5.24 -13.63 2.37
C ARG A 70 -5.01 -12.12 2.26
N SER A 71 -5.55 -11.50 1.22
CA SER A 71 -5.40 -10.06 0.97
C SER A 71 -6.13 -9.22 2.01
N ALA A 72 -7.33 -9.65 2.42
CA ALA A 72 -8.08 -9.01 3.49
C ALA A 72 -7.37 -9.15 4.84
N CYS A 73 -6.76 -10.31 5.10
CA CYS A 73 -5.97 -10.54 6.31
C CYS A 73 -4.73 -9.64 6.33
N PHE A 74 -4.01 -9.53 5.21
CA PHE A 74 -2.89 -8.61 5.08
C PHE A 74 -3.30 -7.17 5.40
N LEU A 75 -4.32 -6.64 4.72
CA LEU A 75 -4.74 -5.24 4.90
C LEU A 75 -5.26 -4.97 6.33
N ALA A 76 -6.04 -5.89 6.89
CA ALA A 76 -6.51 -5.78 8.27
C ALA A 76 -5.33 -5.78 9.26
N THR A 77 -4.38 -6.69 9.08
CA THR A 77 -3.21 -6.82 9.95
C THR A 77 -2.33 -5.58 9.85
N TYR A 78 -2.02 -5.11 8.64
CA TYR A 78 -1.25 -3.89 8.39
C TYR A 78 -1.83 -2.68 9.16
N VAL A 79 -3.13 -2.42 9.01
CA VAL A 79 -3.80 -1.32 9.68
C VAL A 79 -3.71 -1.49 11.19
N THR A 80 -4.01 -2.69 11.72
CA THR A 80 -3.99 -2.89 13.17
C THR A 80 -2.60 -2.80 13.79
N VAL A 81 -1.56 -3.27 13.10
CA VAL A 81 -0.18 -3.14 13.57
C VAL A 81 0.22 -1.67 13.63
N ALA A 82 -0.17 -0.86 12.65
CA ALA A 82 0.13 0.58 12.64
C ALA A 82 -0.44 1.35 13.85
N TRP A 83 -1.53 0.85 14.43
CA TRP A 83 -2.22 1.39 15.60
C TRP A 83 -1.69 0.78 16.91
N VAL A 84 -1.49 -0.53 16.95
CA VAL A 84 -1.02 -1.27 18.13
C VAL A 84 0.41 -0.90 18.51
N VAL A 85 1.32 -0.77 17.54
CA VAL A 85 2.75 -0.61 17.80
C VAL A 85 3.06 0.69 18.55
N PRO A 86 2.54 1.87 18.15
CA PRO A 86 2.72 3.09 18.93
C PRO A 86 2.07 2.98 20.31
N CYS A 87 0.90 2.36 20.42
CA CYS A 87 0.25 2.14 21.73
C CYS A 87 1.12 1.29 22.68
N VAL A 88 1.73 0.21 22.18
CA VAL A 88 2.62 -0.66 22.97
C VAL A 88 3.93 0.07 23.32
N MET A 89 4.55 0.76 22.37
CA MET A 89 5.80 1.49 22.63
C MET A 89 5.61 2.61 23.65
N ARG A 90 4.50 3.33 23.61
CA ARG A 90 4.16 4.35 24.61
C ARG A 90 3.99 3.78 26.02
N ARG A 91 3.37 2.59 26.09
CA ARG A 91 3.22 1.89 27.37
C ARG A 91 4.55 1.39 27.91
N ALA A 92 5.42 0.88 27.03
CA ALA A 92 6.73 0.32 27.42
C ALA A 92 7.74 1.40 27.80
N LEU A 93 7.83 2.49 27.03
CA LEU A 93 8.84 3.53 27.17
C LEU A 93 8.41 4.69 28.08
N GLY A 94 7.12 4.78 28.42
CA GLY A 94 6.59 5.86 29.25
C GLY A 94 6.55 7.24 28.60
N ALA A 95 7.10 7.39 27.39
CA ALA A 95 7.22 8.64 26.65
C ALA A 95 7.12 8.41 25.13
N GLU A 96 6.94 9.50 24.39
CA GLU A 96 6.84 9.52 22.93
C GLU A 96 8.21 9.84 22.33
N TYR A 97 8.83 8.85 21.67
CA TYR A 97 10.11 9.02 21.00
C TYR A 97 9.96 8.93 19.48
N LEU A 98 10.72 9.74 18.73
CA LEU A 98 10.74 9.70 17.26
C LEU A 98 11.09 8.31 16.70
N PHE A 99 11.94 7.57 17.40
CA PHE A 99 12.32 6.20 17.02
C PHE A 99 11.13 5.23 17.01
N SER A 100 10.11 5.46 17.85
CA SER A 100 8.88 4.67 17.88
C SER A 100 8.16 4.66 16.52
N TYR A 101 8.13 5.80 15.83
CA TYR A 101 7.54 5.91 14.49
C TYR A 101 8.34 5.18 13.42
N ARG A 102 9.69 5.13 13.56
CA ARG A 102 10.54 4.35 12.65
C ARG A 102 10.30 2.85 12.81
N ILE A 103 10.24 2.37 14.06
CA ILE A 103 9.89 0.97 14.35
C ILE A 103 8.50 0.64 13.83
N ASN A 104 7.52 1.53 14.03
CA ASN A 104 6.16 1.35 13.52
C ASN A 104 6.15 1.16 12.00
N GLY A 105 6.86 2.02 11.25
CA GLY A 105 6.98 1.89 9.80
C GLY A 105 7.57 0.55 9.36
N ILE A 106 8.64 0.10 10.02
CA ILE A 106 9.27 -1.19 9.73
C ILE A 106 8.32 -2.36 10.03
N LEU A 107 7.71 -2.38 11.21
CA LEU A 107 6.89 -3.50 11.66
C LEU A 107 5.57 -3.59 10.89
N SER A 108 4.92 -2.45 10.59
CA SER A 108 3.78 -2.39 9.68
C SER A 108 4.19 -2.80 8.26
N GLY A 109 5.34 -2.35 7.77
CA GLY A 109 5.86 -2.73 6.45
C GLY A 109 6.11 -4.24 6.33
N CYS A 110 6.62 -4.89 7.38
CA CYS A 110 6.82 -6.34 7.41
C CYS A 110 5.51 -7.13 7.23
N CYS A 111 4.34 -6.57 7.55
CA CYS A 111 3.07 -7.22 7.27
C CYS A 111 2.86 -7.47 5.77
N ALA A 112 3.53 -6.72 4.88
CA ALA A 112 3.46 -6.92 3.42
C ALA A 112 3.97 -8.31 2.97
N LEU A 113 4.74 -9.00 3.82
CA LEU A 113 5.21 -10.37 3.56
C LEU A 113 4.08 -11.41 3.60
N ILE A 114 2.89 -11.06 4.11
CA ILE A 114 1.70 -11.92 4.12
C ILE A 114 1.13 -12.09 2.69
N ASP A 115 1.32 -11.10 1.82
CA ASP A 115 0.78 -11.10 0.46
C ASP A 115 1.76 -11.80 -0.53
N PRO A 116 1.26 -12.54 -1.55
CA PRO A 116 2.10 -13.11 -2.61
C PRO A 116 3.10 -12.14 -3.28
N PRO A 117 4.23 -12.67 -3.77
CA PRO A 117 5.37 -11.88 -4.22
C PRO A 117 5.13 -11.01 -5.46
N GLY A 118 4.14 -11.36 -6.30
CA GLY A 118 3.77 -10.50 -7.43
C GLY A 118 3.03 -9.24 -6.99
N ARG A 119 2.13 -9.38 -6.01
CA ARG A 119 1.29 -8.27 -5.55
C ARG A 119 2.02 -7.32 -4.60
N ARG A 120 2.94 -7.85 -3.78
CA ARG A 120 3.77 -7.00 -2.89
C ARG A 120 4.59 -5.97 -3.67
N LEU A 121 5.10 -6.32 -4.86
CA LEU A 121 5.92 -5.42 -5.67
C LEU A 121 5.05 -4.29 -6.23
N GLU A 122 3.90 -4.66 -6.78
CA GLU A 122 2.92 -3.71 -7.27
C GLU A 122 2.49 -2.73 -6.17
N LEU A 123 2.12 -3.23 -4.99
CA LEU A 123 1.81 -2.40 -3.82
C LEU A 123 2.98 -1.50 -3.40
N ALA A 124 4.21 -2.04 -3.38
CA ALA A 124 5.39 -1.27 -3.04
C ALA A 124 5.64 -0.13 -4.05
N MET A 125 5.49 -0.40 -5.35
CA MET A 125 5.62 0.61 -6.40
C MET A 125 4.52 1.68 -6.32
N TYR A 126 3.32 1.35 -5.85
CA TYR A 126 2.28 2.34 -5.58
C TYR A 126 2.59 3.19 -4.32
N CYS A 127 3.10 2.58 -3.26
CA CYS A 127 3.38 3.27 -2.01
C CYS A 127 4.67 4.10 -2.05
N LEU A 128 5.68 3.68 -2.81
CA LEU A 128 6.98 4.35 -2.93
C LEU A 128 6.88 5.83 -3.32
N PRO A 129 6.20 6.24 -4.41
CA PRO A 129 6.10 7.65 -4.78
C PRO A 129 5.35 8.46 -3.73
N ARG A 130 4.34 7.88 -3.05
CA ARG A 130 3.64 8.54 -1.94
C ARG A 130 4.53 8.73 -0.71
N ALA A 131 5.38 7.75 -0.42
CA ALA A 131 6.36 7.86 0.66
C ALA A 131 7.42 8.94 0.34
N LEU A 132 7.90 9.01 -0.90
CA LEU A 132 8.83 10.04 -1.36
C LEU A 132 8.19 11.44 -1.31
N GLU A 133 6.94 11.57 -1.74
CA GLU A 133 6.17 12.82 -1.66
C GLU A 133 6.04 13.28 -0.19
N SER A 134 5.71 12.35 0.71
CA SER A 134 5.63 12.66 2.14
C SER A 134 6.99 13.05 2.72
N LEU A 135 8.07 12.38 2.32
CA LEU A 135 9.43 12.69 2.77
C LEU A 135 9.86 14.08 2.30
N TRP A 136 9.58 14.43 1.05
CA TRP A 136 9.87 15.75 0.49
C TRP A 136 9.16 16.86 1.28
N LYS A 137 7.88 16.68 1.59
CA LYS A 137 7.11 17.65 2.41
C LYS A 137 7.68 17.80 3.83
N CYS A 138 8.15 16.70 4.43
CA CYS A 138 8.84 16.78 5.73
C CYS A 138 10.14 17.59 5.62
N TRP A 139 10.96 17.34 4.60
CA TRP A 139 12.20 18.10 4.36
C TRP A 139 11.95 19.57 4.06
N GLU A 140 10.88 19.90 3.35
CA GLU A 140 10.48 21.28 3.10
C GLU A 140 10.08 21.99 4.40
N ARG A 141 9.26 21.34 5.24
CA ARG A 141 8.87 21.86 6.55
C ARG A 141 10.07 22.08 7.47
N ASP A 142 11.02 21.14 7.46
CA ASP A 142 12.21 21.21 8.31
C ASP A 142 13.28 22.18 7.74
N GLY A 143 13.02 22.79 6.57
CA GLY A 143 13.88 23.80 5.95
C GLY A 143 15.08 23.25 5.19
N TRP A 144 15.15 21.92 4.98
CA TRP A 144 16.26 21.25 4.29
C TRP A 144 16.18 21.45 2.78
N VAL A 145 14.98 21.60 2.25
CA VAL A 145 14.71 21.75 0.82
C VAL A 145 13.75 22.91 0.62
N ARG A 146 13.96 23.71 -0.42
CA ARG A 146 13.03 24.79 -0.79
C ARG A 146 12.03 24.28 -1.82
N GLY A 147 10.74 24.58 -1.61
CA GLY A 147 9.70 24.33 -2.60
C GLY A 147 10.02 25.04 -3.91
N VAL A 148 10.17 24.26 -4.98
CA VAL A 148 10.35 24.79 -6.34
C VAL A 148 8.98 25.01 -6.94
N ARG A 149 8.69 26.26 -7.35
CA ARG A 149 7.43 26.62 -8.00
C ARG A 149 7.28 25.81 -9.31
N HIS A 150 6.18 25.05 -9.44
CA HIS A 150 5.92 24.12 -10.55
C HIS A 150 6.94 22.97 -10.70
N GLY A 151 7.60 22.54 -9.63
CA GLY A 151 8.55 21.40 -9.68
C GLY A 151 7.95 20.10 -10.20
N GLU A 152 6.64 19.90 -10.02
CA GLU A 152 5.90 18.76 -10.57
C GLU A 152 5.92 18.70 -12.11
N VAL A 153 5.85 19.86 -12.78
CA VAL A 153 5.89 19.95 -14.24
C VAL A 153 7.28 19.58 -14.73
N ALA A 154 8.32 20.13 -14.10
CA ALA A 154 9.70 19.82 -14.45
C ALA A 154 10.02 18.33 -14.24
N TYR A 155 9.59 17.76 -13.11
CA TYR A 155 9.73 16.33 -12.83
C TYR A 155 9.04 15.48 -13.90
N PHE A 156 7.80 15.83 -14.26
CA PHE A 156 7.05 15.13 -15.30
C PHE A 156 7.73 15.23 -16.67
N SER A 157 8.18 16.42 -17.06
CA SER A 157 8.90 16.64 -18.32
C SER A 157 10.19 15.82 -18.40
N VAL A 158 10.97 15.77 -17.32
CA VAL A 158 12.21 14.98 -17.25
C VAL A 158 11.90 13.48 -17.32
N ALA A 159 10.90 13.00 -16.56
CA ALA A 159 10.51 11.59 -16.57
C ALA A 159 10.01 11.15 -17.95
N MET A 160 9.20 11.97 -18.62
CA MET A 160 8.72 11.70 -19.98
C MET A 160 9.85 11.75 -21.02
N GLY A 161 10.75 12.72 -20.91
CA GLY A 161 11.93 12.80 -21.78
C GLY A 161 12.82 11.57 -21.63
N PHE A 162 13.05 11.11 -20.40
CA PHE A 162 13.81 9.89 -20.12
C PHE A 162 13.11 8.63 -20.65
N LEU A 163 11.78 8.53 -20.50
CA LEU A 163 11.01 7.42 -21.05
C LEU A 163 11.11 7.35 -22.59
N MET A 164 11.02 8.50 -23.27
CA MET A 164 11.20 8.58 -24.72
C MET A 164 12.62 8.24 -25.15
N TRP A 165 13.62 8.70 -24.39
CA TRP A 165 15.02 8.37 -24.64
C TRP A 165 15.27 6.86 -24.52
N LEU A 166 14.75 6.21 -23.48
CA LEU A 166 14.82 4.75 -23.31
C LEU A 166 14.13 4.03 -24.47
N TYR A 167 12.95 4.51 -24.90
CA TYR A 167 12.22 3.92 -26.02
C TYR A 167 13.01 3.96 -27.33
N GLN A 168 13.77 5.03 -27.57
CA GLN A 168 14.57 5.20 -28.79
C GLN A 168 15.92 4.45 -28.74
N CYS A 169 16.63 4.52 -27.62
CA CYS A 169 17.98 3.97 -27.51
C CYS A 169 18.00 2.49 -27.12
N GLN A 170 17.08 2.05 -26.25
CA GLN A 170 17.06 0.69 -25.69
C GLN A 170 15.63 0.17 -25.50
N PRO A 171 14.87 -0.09 -26.59
CA PRO A 171 13.50 -0.59 -26.50
C PRO A 171 13.37 -1.99 -25.87
N GLU A 172 14.47 -2.72 -25.66
CA GLU A 172 14.48 -4.03 -25.00
C GLU A 172 14.47 -3.97 -23.48
N SER A 173 14.77 -2.81 -22.88
CA SER A 173 14.70 -2.65 -21.42
C SER A 173 13.28 -2.41 -20.89
N ILE A 174 12.31 -2.20 -21.79
CA ILE A 174 10.91 -1.89 -21.47
C ILE A 174 10.09 -3.17 -21.58
N ASP A 175 9.26 -3.44 -20.57
CA ASP A 175 8.34 -4.59 -20.56
C ASP A 175 7.41 -4.58 -21.78
N ASP A 176 7.19 -5.76 -22.38
CA ASP A 176 6.49 -5.92 -23.65
C ASP A 176 5.08 -5.30 -23.65
N SER A 177 4.38 -5.29 -22.51
CA SER A 177 3.07 -4.60 -22.41
C SER A 177 3.19 -3.11 -22.65
N TYR A 178 4.18 -2.46 -22.01
CA TYR A 178 4.40 -1.02 -22.16
C TYR A 178 4.91 -0.71 -23.57
N ARG A 179 5.82 -1.53 -24.10
CA ARG A 179 6.31 -1.38 -25.48
C ARG A 179 5.18 -1.51 -26.51
N GLY A 180 4.24 -2.43 -26.31
CA GLY A 180 3.07 -2.59 -27.19
C GLY A 180 2.16 -1.36 -27.20
N VAL A 181 1.98 -0.70 -26.05
CA VAL A 181 1.22 0.55 -25.97
C VAL A 181 1.99 1.70 -26.63
N MET A 182 3.28 1.85 -26.32
CA MET A 182 4.11 2.93 -26.87
C MET A 182 4.25 2.83 -28.40
N THR A 183 4.46 1.63 -28.94
CA THR A 183 4.51 1.40 -30.39
C THR A 183 3.18 1.69 -31.07
N ARG A 184 2.03 1.51 -30.38
CA ARG A 184 0.71 1.85 -30.93
C ARG A 184 0.46 3.36 -31.00
N PHE A 185 0.99 4.14 -30.07
CA PHE A 185 0.82 5.61 -30.06
C PHE A 185 1.88 6.32 -30.90
N PHE A 186 3.14 5.94 -30.79
CA PHE A 186 4.27 6.66 -31.40
C PHE A 186 4.83 5.98 -32.65
N GLY A 187 4.34 4.78 -33.00
CA GLY A 187 4.88 3.98 -34.08
C GLY A 187 6.17 3.27 -33.68
N ARG A 188 6.55 2.28 -34.48
CA ARG A 188 7.83 1.58 -34.33
C ARG A 188 8.91 2.43 -35.01
N ASN A 189 9.93 2.81 -34.23
CA ASN A 189 11.12 3.46 -34.75
C ASN A 189 12.02 2.43 -35.44
#